data_AF-A0A7S3P4L7-F1
#
_entry.id   AF-A0A7S3P4L7-F1
#
_cell.length_a   1.000
_cell.length_b   1.000
_cell.length_c   1.000
_cell.angle_alpha   90.00
_cell.angle_beta   90.00
_cell.angle_gamma   90.00
#
_symmetry.space_group_name_H-M   'P 1'
#
loop_
_entity.id
_entity.type
_entity.pdbx_description
1 polymer ?
#
loop_
_entity_poly.entity_id
_entity_poly.type
_entity_poly.pdbx_seq_one_letter_code
_entity_poly.pdbx_strand_id
1 'polypeptide(L)'
;AADAAGAAVLAGLLAGQRRLLVDVRDAELSKPEQLVQFLELTILPVAAGLEGLKSKRNRLKLVFPKVSQLLEYRKTMALAAPEVVALSTMDFDPIESHDNLVVLLAPHPDDTEGVQAMNALLDHKSGITQPVVVFNPHMAPVSDPAADFEVAYQLRL
;
A
#
# COMPACT_ATOMS: atom_id res chain seq x y z
N ALA A 1 -5.50 12.89 8.79
CA ALA A 1 -6.02 11.60 8.28
C ALA A 1 -4.87 10.67 7.90
N ALA A 2 -4.01 11.06 6.95
CA ALA A 2 -2.86 10.25 6.52
C ALA A 2 -1.92 9.84 7.69
N ASP A 3 -1.54 10.78 8.56
CA ASP A 3 -0.68 10.46 9.72
C ASP A 3 -1.31 9.43 10.66
N ALA A 4 -2.63 9.52 10.88
CA ALA A 4 -3.37 8.59 11.72
C ALA A 4 -3.46 7.20 11.07
N ALA A 5 -3.66 7.15 9.75
CA ALA A 5 -3.60 5.90 8.98
C ALA A 5 -2.21 5.26 9.07
N GLY A 6 -1.14 6.05 8.91
CA GLY A 6 0.24 5.57 9.01
C GLY A 6 0.59 5.05 10.41
N ALA A 7 0.18 5.76 11.46
CA ALA A 7 0.35 5.33 12.83
C ALA A 7 -0.41 4.03 13.13
N ALA A 8 -1.63 3.89 12.62
CA ALA A 8 -2.43 2.68 12.79
C ALA A 8 -1.81 1.47 12.06
N VAL A 9 -1.31 1.67 10.85
CA VAL A 9 -0.55 0.64 10.11
C VAL A 9 0.68 0.22 10.90
N LEU A 10 1.48 1.16 11.39
CA LEU A 10 2.67 0.86 12.18
C LEU A 10 2.30 0.10 13.47
N ALA A 11 1.26 0.52 14.19
CA ALA A 11 0.79 -0.16 15.39
C ALA A 11 0.36 -1.61 15.10
N GLY A 12 -0.37 -1.84 14.01
CA GLY A 12 -0.76 -3.18 13.58
C GLY A 12 0.44 -4.07 13.25
N LEU A 13 1.42 -3.53 12.53
CA LEU A 13 2.66 -4.24 12.22
C LEU A 13 3.44 -4.60 13.50
N LEU A 14 3.55 -3.69 14.47
CA LEU A 14 4.20 -3.93 15.76
C LEU A 14 3.44 -4.96 16.61
N ALA A 15 2.12 -5.04 16.48
CA ALA A 15 1.29 -6.08 17.09
C ALA A 15 1.40 -7.45 16.37
N GLY A 16 2.20 -7.55 15.30
CA GLY A 16 2.43 -8.78 14.54
C GLY A 16 1.41 -9.05 13.43
N GLN A 17 0.52 -8.10 13.14
CA GLN A 17 -0.41 -8.22 12.01
C GLN A 17 0.37 -8.13 10.68
N ARG A 18 -0.02 -8.97 9.72
CA ARG A 18 0.68 -9.10 8.42
C ARG A 18 -0.19 -8.78 7.20
N ARG A 19 -1.48 -8.56 7.42
CA ARG A 19 -2.50 -8.36 6.39
C ARG A 19 -3.42 -7.27 6.89
N LEU A 20 -3.21 -6.05 6.42
CA LEU A 20 -3.84 -4.85 6.93
C LEU A 20 -4.59 -4.13 5.82
N LEU A 21 -5.78 -3.62 6.13
CA LEU A 21 -6.59 -2.81 5.23
C LEU A 21 -6.67 -1.37 5.75
N VAL A 22 -6.40 -0.41 4.87
CA VAL A 22 -6.61 1.01 5.09
C VAL A 22 -7.70 1.47 4.14
N ASP A 23 -8.87 1.77 4.68
CA ASP A 23 -10.08 2.12 3.92
C ASP A 23 -10.39 3.60 4.10
N VAL A 24 -10.24 4.41 3.05
CA VAL A 24 -10.35 5.87 3.13
C VAL A 24 -11.32 6.40 2.09
N ARG A 25 -12.48 6.90 2.54
CA ARG A 25 -13.38 7.72 1.74
C ARG A 25 -13.03 9.18 1.91
N ASP A 26 -12.53 9.76 0.85
CA ASP A 26 -12.44 11.21 0.73
C ASP A 26 -12.53 11.55 -0.75
N ALA A 27 -13.47 12.41 -1.12
CA ALA A 27 -13.66 12.82 -2.51
C ALA A 27 -12.40 13.48 -3.09
N GLU A 28 -11.57 14.08 -2.24
CA GLU A 28 -10.29 14.68 -2.63
C GLU A 28 -9.30 13.60 -3.10
N LEU A 29 -9.35 12.37 -2.57
CA LEU A 29 -8.46 11.28 -3.01
C LEU A 29 -8.76 10.76 -4.41
N SER A 30 -9.84 11.23 -5.06
CA SER A 30 -10.04 11.04 -6.49
C SER A 30 -9.03 11.82 -7.35
N LYS A 31 -8.43 12.88 -6.80
CA LYS A 31 -7.40 13.68 -7.48
C LYS A 31 -6.04 13.01 -7.29
N PRO A 32 -5.29 12.72 -8.38
CA PRO A 32 -4.02 11.99 -8.30
C PRO A 32 -3.01 12.62 -7.34
N GLU A 33 -2.85 13.94 -7.36
CA GLU A 33 -1.91 14.67 -6.49
C GLU A 33 -2.23 14.49 -5.01
N GLN A 34 -3.52 14.50 -4.65
CA GLN A 34 -3.97 14.36 -3.27
C GLN A 34 -3.83 12.91 -2.79
N LEU A 35 -4.10 11.93 -3.67
CA LEU A 35 -3.84 10.53 -3.39
C LEU A 35 -2.34 10.27 -3.13
N VAL A 36 -1.46 10.87 -3.94
CA VAL A 36 -0.01 10.74 -3.79
C VAL A 36 0.44 11.32 -2.45
N GLN A 37 0.03 12.55 -2.13
CA GLN A 37 0.36 13.18 -0.84
C GLN A 37 -0.16 12.37 0.34
N PHE A 38 -1.38 11.83 0.24
CA PHE A 38 -1.95 10.98 1.28
C PHE A 38 -1.13 9.71 1.47
N LEU A 39 -0.78 9.02 0.38
CA LEU A 39 0.04 7.81 0.42
C LEU A 39 1.41 8.10 1.03
N GLU A 40 2.09 9.16 0.59
CA GLU A 40 3.38 9.58 1.15
C GLU A 40 3.32 9.81 2.66
N LEU A 41 2.36 10.61 3.12
CA LEU A 41 2.19 10.90 4.54
C LEU A 41 1.81 9.65 5.35
N THR A 42 1.06 8.72 4.74
CA THR A 42 0.69 7.45 5.39
C THR A 42 1.88 6.51 5.53
N ILE A 43 2.76 6.44 4.54
CA ILE A 43 3.91 5.52 4.59
C ILE A 43 5.08 6.08 5.40
N LEU A 44 5.19 7.40 5.57
CA LEU A 44 6.29 8.05 6.27
C LEU A 44 6.53 7.50 7.69
N PRO A 45 5.52 7.42 8.57
CA PRO A 45 5.68 6.82 9.90
C PRO A 45 6.12 5.36 9.84
N VAL A 46 5.65 4.61 8.83
CA VAL A 46 5.95 3.20 8.66
C VAL A 46 7.38 3.01 8.18
N ALA A 47 7.83 3.81 7.21
CA ALA A 47 9.20 3.83 6.72
C ALA A 47 10.18 4.21 7.85
N ALA A 48 9.90 5.27 8.61
CA ALA A 48 10.71 5.66 9.76
C ALA A 48 10.74 4.58 10.86
N GLY A 49 9.61 3.92 11.10
CA GLY A 49 9.52 2.78 12.02
C GLY A 49 10.38 1.59 11.57
N LEU A 50 10.38 1.29 10.26
CA LEU A 50 11.23 0.25 9.67
C LEU A 50 12.71 0.63 9.72
N GLU A 51 13.08 1.89 9.48
CA GLU A 51 14.45 2.38 9.61
C GLU A 51 15.02 2.21 11.03
N GLY A 52 14.18 2.41 12.05
CA GLY A 52 14.55 2.21 13.46
C GLY A 52 14.77 0.75 13.85
N LEU A 53 14.27 -0.21 13.06
CA LEU A 53 14.58 -1.63 13.24
C LEU A 53 15.98 -1.89 12.71
N LYS A 54 16.85 -2.54 13.50
CA LYS A 54 18.19 -2.98 13.06
C LYS A 54 18.09 -4.09 12.02
N SER A 55 17.62 -3.75 10.83
CA SER A 55 17.50 -4.63 9.68
C SER A 55 18.40 -4.12 8.57
N LYS A 56 19.05 -5.04 7.84
CA LYS A 56 19.80 -4.72 6.62
C LYS A 56 18.89 -4.41 5.42
N ARG A 57 17.58 -4.51 5.63
CA ARG A 57 16.51 -4.39 4.64
C ARG A 57 15.50 -3.45 5.28
N ASN A 58 15.41 -2.21 4.83
CA ASN A 58 14.41 -1.23 5.29
C ASN A 58 13.57 -0.70 4.12
N ARG A 59 13.35 -1.56 3.11
CA ARG A 59 12.66 -1.19 1.89
C ARG A 59 11.17 -1.51 1.98
N LEU A 60 10.34 -0.51 1.76
CA LEU A 60 8.92 -0.58 1.54
C LEU A 60 8.67 -0.60 0.03
N LYS A 61 7.77 -1.46 -0.44
CA LYS A 61 7.38 -1.52 -1.85
C LYS A 61 5.94 -1.07 -2.04
N LEU A 62 5.75 0.01 -2.80
CA LEU A 62 4.45 0.50 -3.25
C LEU A 62 4.11 -0.12 -4.60
N VAL A 63 2.96 -0.77 -4.69
CA VAL A 63 2.48 -1.42 -5.91
C VAL A 63 1.22 -0.72 -6.39
N PHE A 64 1.26 -0.21 -7.61
CA PHE A 64 0.15 0.49 -8.26
C PHE A 64 -0.63 -0.46 -9.19
N PRO A 65 -1.96 -0.31 -9.32
CA PRO A 65 -2.74 -1.03 -10.32
C PRO A 65 -2.25 -0.76 -11.74
N LYS A 66 -1.95 0.50 -12.07
CA LYS A 66 -1.59 0.93 -13.43
C LYS A 66 -0.27 1.66 -13.50
N VAL A 67 0.42 1.49 -14.63
CA VAL A 67 1.63 2.26 -14.98
C VAL A 67 1.35 3.76 -14.99
N SER A 68 0.18 4.20 -15.46
CA SER A 68 -0.20 5.62 -15.45
C SER A 68 -0.24 6.21 -14.05
N GLN A 69 -0.75 5.46 -13.06
CA GLN A 69 -0.78 5.90 -11.66
C GLN A 69 0.64 5.95 -11.06
N LEU A 70 1.49 4.96 -11.36
CA LEU A 70 2.90 4.99 -10.95
C LEU A 70 3.63 6.19 -11.56
N LEU A 71 3.41 6.48 -12.84
CA LEU A 71 4.03 7.63 -13.50
C LEU A 71 3.56 8.95 -12.89
N GLU A 72 2.27 9.04 -12.55
CA GLU A 72 1.73 10.23 -11.88
C GLU A 72 2.31 10.40 -10.49
N TYR A 73 2.42 9.30 -9.73
CA TYR A 73 3.08 9.29 -8.44
C TYR A 73 4.54 9.74 -8.56
N ARG A 74 5.31 9.24 -9.52
CA ARG A 74 6.70 9.66 -9.73
C ARG A 74 6.88 11.15 -10.05
N LYS A 75 5.89 11.80 -10.67
CA LYS A 75 5.95 13.24 -10.98
C LYS A 75 5.67 14.11 -9.76
N THR A 76 4.84 13.63 -8.84
CA THR A 76 4.22 14.41 -7.77
C THR A 76 4.80 14.08 -6.39
N MET A 77 5.42 12.92 -6.24
CA MET A 77 6.10 12.47 -5.02
C MET A 77 7.25 13.41 -4.66
N ALA A 78 7.24 13.90 -3.42
CA ALA A 78 8.33 14.68 -2.85
C ALA A 78 9.41 13.78 -2.20
N LEU A 79 9.02 12.58 -1.76
CA LEU A 79 9.89 11.64 -1.05
C LEU A 79 10.83 10.88 -2.00
N ALA A 80 11.94 11.52 -2.40
CA ALA A 80 12.97 10.85 -3.19
C ALA A 80 13.91 10.00 -2.29
N ALA A 81 13.44 8.85 -1.80
CA ALA A 81 14.27 7.89 -1.04
C ALA A 81 14.24 6.48 -1.66
N PRO A 82 14.91 6.26 -2.81
CA PRO A 82 14.87 4.98 -3.54
C PRO A 82 15.40 3.78 -2.74
N GLU A 83 16.26 4.03 -1.75
CA GLU A 83 16.82 3.01 -0.86
C GLU A 83 15.79 2.48 0.15
N VAL A 84 14.74 3.27 0.42
CA VAL A 84 13.72 3.03 1.43
C VAL A 84 12.37 2.72 0.79
N VAL A 85 12.07 3.29 -0.39
CA VAL A 85 10.82 3.11 -1.10
C VAL A 85 11.07 2.66 -2.53
N ALA A 86 10.57 1.48 -2.87
CA ALA A 86 10.49 0.99 -4.24
C ALA A 86 9.06 1.12 -4.78
N LEU A 87 8.95 1.41 -6.06
CA LEU A 87 7.67 1.55 -6.76
C LEU A 87 7.57 0.46 -7.82
N SER A 88 6.42 -0.20 -7.93
CA SER A 88 6.13 -1.17 -8.98
C SER A 88 4.66 -1.13 -9.38
N THR A 89 4.28 -1.95 -10.35
CA THR A 89 2.89 -2.19 -10.71
C THR A 89 2.52 -3.65 -10.45
N MET A 90 1.23 -3.99 -10.50
CA MET A 90 0.79 -5.37 -10.26
C MET A 90 1.40 -6.37 -11.26
N ASP A 91 1.63 -5.94 -12.51
CA ASP A 91 2.14 -6.80 -13.58
C ASP A 91 3.65 -6.70 -13.82
N PHE A 92 4.35 -5.76 -13.17
CA PHE A 92 5.76 -5.49 -13.44
C PHE A 92 6.54 -5.28 -12.14
N ASP A 93 7.77 -5.79 -12.12
CA ASP A 93 8.71 -5.78 -10.99
C ASP A 93 8.22 -6.58 -9.78
N PRO A 94 8.61 -7.86 -9.64
CA PRO A 94 8.10 -8.74 -8.59
C PRO A 94 8.47 -8.25 -7.18
N ILE A 95 7.71 -8.70 -6.18
CA ILE A 95 8.05 -8.45 -4.78
C ILE A 95 9.33 -9.23 -4.45
N GLU A 96 10.34 -8.52 -4.00
CA GLU A 96 11.67 -9.05 -3.73
C GLU A 96 11.80 -9.49 -2.27
N SER A 97 12.71 -10.42 -2.00
CA SER A 97 12.92 -10.92 -0.62
C SER A 97 13.37 -9.84 0.37
N HIS A 98 13.88 -8.71 -0.10
CA HIS A 98 14.29 -7.56 0.71
C HIS A 98 13.27 -6.45 0.84
N ASP A 99 12.11 -6.58 0.20
CA ASP A 99 10.95 -5.76 0.55
C ASP A 99 10.43 -6.25 1.90
N ASN A 100 10.30 -5.38 2.92
CA ASN A 100 9.81 -5.77 4.26
C ASN A 100 8.36 -5.43 4.48
N LEU A 101 7.82 -4.54 3.66
CA LEU A 101 6.43 -4.17 3.66
C LEU A 101 6.01 -3.94 2.22
N VAL A 102 4.89 -4.54 1.85
CA VAL A 102 4.25 -4.33 0.57
C VAL A 102 3.00 -3.50 0.81
N VAL A 103 2.90 -2.35 0.15
CA VAL A 103 1.73 -1.49 0.18
C VAL A 103 1.09 -1.56 -1.21
N LEU A 104 -0.08 -2.16 -1.30
CA LEU A 104 -0.85 -2.30 -2.53
C LEU A 104 -1.89 -1.19 -2.58
N LEU A 105 -1.93 -0.42 -3.65
CA LEU A 105 -3.07 0.44 -3.93
C LEU A 105 -4.17 -0.42 -4.56
N ALA A 106 -5.36 -0.44 -3.93
CA ALA A 106 -6.49 -1.20 -4.45
C ALA A 106 -6.95 -0.62 -5.80
N PRO A 107 -7.21 -1.46 -6.81
CA PRO A 107 -7.80 -1.02 -8.06
C PRO A 107 -9.23 -0.52 -7.83
N HIS A 108 -9.73 0.27 -8.78
CA HIS A 108 -11.15 0.61 -8.83
C HIS A 108 -11.97 -0.69 -8.97
N PRO A 109 -13.15 -0.83 -8.33
CA PRO A 109 -13.98 -2.05 -8.44
C PRO A 109 -14.38 -2.41 -9.88
N ASP A 110 -14.54 -1.39 -10.73
CA ASP A 110 -14.87 -1.59 -12.16
C ASP A 110 -13.65 -2.03 -12.99
N ASP A 111 -12.44 -1.98 -12.42
CA ASP A 111 -11.21 -2.43 -13.06
C ASP A 111 -10.99 -3.92 -12.82
N THR A 112 -11.77 -4.74 -13.52
CA THR A 112 -11.78 -6.19 -13.33
C THR A 112 -10.40 -6.84 -13.52
N GLU A 113 -9.60 -6.31 -14.44
CA GLU A 113 -8.23 -6.79 -14.70
C GLU A 113 -7.32 -6.47 -13.52
N GLY A 114 -7.35 -5.22 -13.04
CA GLY A 114 -6.58 -4.83 -11.86
C GLY A 114 -6.99 -5.63 -10.61
N VAL A 115 -8.28 -5.83 -10.39
CA VAL A 115 -8.78 -6.62 -9.25
C VAL A 115 -8.28 -8.07 -9.35
N GLN A 116 -8.34 -8.69 -10.52
CA GLN A 116 -7.80 -10.04 -10.72
C GLN A 116 -6.29 -10.12 -10.47
N ALA A 117 -5.53 -9.13 -10.96
CA ALA A 117 -4.08 -9.06 -10.75
C ALA A 117 -3.73 -8.90 -9.26
N MET A 118 -4.43 -8.03 -8.55
CA MET A 118 -4.28 -7.86 -7.10
C MET A 118 -4.58 -9.18 -6.37
N ASN A 119 -5.66 -9.86 -6.72
CA ASN A 119 -6.08 -11.09 -6.05
C ASN A 119 -5.11 -12.24 -6.31
N ALA A 120 -4.58 -12.36 -7.53
CA ALA A 120 -3.53 -13.31 -7.87
C ALA A 120 -2.23 -13.03 -7.10
N LEU A 121 -1.89 -11.75 -6.90
CA LEU A 121 -0.76 -11.34 -6.08
C LEU A 121 -0.98 -11.72 -4.61
N LEU A 122 -2.18 -11.52 -4.09
CA LEU A 122 -2.52 -11.79 -2.68
C LEU A 122 -2.77 -13.26 -2.36
N ASP A 123 -3.02 -14.12 -3.36
CA ASP A 123 -3.22 -15.56 -3.18
C ASP A 123 -2.04 -16.19 -2.43
N HIS A 124 -2.32 -17.12 -1.51
CA HIS A 124 -1.31 -17.84 -0.73
C HIS A 124 -0.26 -18.55 -1.61
N LYS A 125 -0.60 -18.84 -2.88
CA LYS A 125 0.30 -19.43 -3.87
C LYS A 125 1.33 -18.46 -4.42
N SER A 126 1.14 -17.15 -4.29
CA SER A 126 2.10 -16.14 -4.75
C SER A 126 3.42 -16.16 -3.97
N GLY A 127 3.42 -16.79 -2.78
CA GLY A 127 4.61 -16.90 -1.95
C GLY A 127 5.03 -15.59 -1.26
N ILE A 128 4.17 -14.55 -1.28
CA ILE A 128 4.43 -13.30 -0.55
C ILE A 128 4.37 -13.58 0.95
N THR A 129 5.55 -13.62 1.57
CA THR A 129 5.67 -13.77 3.02
C THR A 129 5.67 -12.43 3.72
N GLN A 130 6.02 -11.34 3.04
CA GLN A 130 6.07 -9.99 3.57
C GLN A 130 4.71 -9.57 4.15
N PRO A 131 4.66 -8.76 5.22
CA PRO A 131 3.48 -7.99 5.56
C PRO A 131 2.93 -7.21 4.36
N VAL A 132 1.61 -7.19 4.20
CA VAL A 132 0.91 -6.50 3.13
C VAL A 132 -0.12 -5.55 3.72
N VAL A 133 -0.11 -4.32 3.23
CA VAL A 133 -1.13 -3.30 3.50
C VAL A 133 -1.86 -3.02 2.19
N VAL A 134 -3.17 -3.21 2.17
CA VAL A 134 -4.01 -2.78 1.05
C VAL A 134 -4.57 -1.40 1.39
N PHE A 135 -4.31 -0.44 0.51
CA PHE A 135 -4.85 0.90 0.59
C PHE A 135 -6.05 1.01 -0.36
N ASN A 136 -7.25 1.15 0.17
CA ASN A 136 -8.48 1.26 -0.59
C ASN A 136 -9.02 2.70 -0.54
N PRO A 137 -8.73 3.54 -1.56
CA PRO A 137 -9.30 4.89 -1.65
C PRO A 137 -10.74 4.89 -2.22
N HIS A 138 -11.23 3.75 -2.69
CA HIS A 138 -12.48 3.66 -3.45
C HIS A 138 -13.69 3.32 -2.59
N MET A 139 -13.49 2.85 -1.35
CA MET A 139 -14.57 2.38 -0.47
C MET A 139 -15.50 1.33 -1.09
N ALA A 140 -15.05 0.69 -2.17
CA ALA A 140 -15.71 -0.48 -2.71
C ALA A 140 -15.28 -1.70 -1.88
N PRO A 141 -16.18 -2.66 -1.64
CA PRO A 141 -15.79 -3.91 -0.99
C PRO A 141 -14.63 -4.52 -1.75
N VAL A 142 -13.50 -4.69 -1.06
CA VAL A 142 -12.38 -5.45 -1.61
C VAL A 142 -12.79 -6.91 -1.53
N SER A 143 -12.86 -7.59 -2.67
CA SER A 143 -13.13 -9.02 -2.73
C SER A 143 -11.85 -9.83 -2.47
N ASP A 144 -12.01 -11.15 -2.25
CA ASP A 144 -10.98 -12.20 -2.10
C ASP A 144 -9.55 -11.81 -2.50
N PRO A 145 -8.45 -12.12 -1.79
CA PRO A 145 -8.25 -12.46 -0.37
C PRO A 145 -8.19 -11.23 0.55
N ALA A 146 -8.27 -10.02 -0.01
CA ALA A 146 -8.16 -8.77 0.75
C ALA A 146 -9.34 -8.53 1.71
N ALA A 147 -10.48 -9.19 1.46
CA ALA A 147 -11.67 -9.14 2.32
C ALA A 147 -11.40 -9.59 3.77
N ASP A 148 -10.44 -10.52 3.96
CA ASP A 148 -10.09 -11.08 5.28
C ASP A 148 -9.02 -10.27 6.02
N PHE A 149 -8.63 -9.11 5.49
CA PHE A 149 -7.56 -8.31 6.09
C PHE A 149 -8.08 -7.55 7.31
N GLU A 150 -7.23 -7.45 8.34
CA GLU A 150 -7.54 -6.67 9.53
C GLU A 150 -7.62 -5.18 9.17
N VAL A 151 -8.72 -4.53 9.50
CA VAL A 151 -8.90 -3.10 9.22
C VAL A 151 -8.03 -2.29 10.18
N ALA A 152 -6.90 -1.78 9.68
CA ALA A 152 -5.99 -0.94 10.45
C ALA A 152 -6.57 0.46 10.66
N TYR A 153 -7.18 1.01 9.61
CA TYR A 153 -7.71 2.35 9.62
C TYR A 153 -8.92 2.45 8.70
N GLN A 154 -9.95 3.16 9.18
CA GLN A 154 -11.13 3.48 8.38
C GLN A 154 -11.48 4.96 8.54
N LEU A 155 -11.67 5.65 7.42
CA LEU A 155 -12.17 7.02 7.40
C LEU A 155 -13.30 7.15 6.39
N ARG A 156 -14.36 7.84 6.79
CA ARG A 156 -15.48 8.20 5.92
C ARG A 156 -15.74 9.70 6.06
N LEU A 157 -15.45 10.48 5.02
CA LEU A 157 -15.72 11.90 4.93
C LEU A 157 -16.73 12.20 3.82
#